data_AF-A0A521GGJ0-F1
#
_entry.id   AF-A0A521GGJ0-F1
#
_cell.length_a   1.000
_cell.length_b   1.000
_cell.length_c   1.000
_cell.angle_alpha   90.00
_cell.angle_beta   90.00
_cell.angle_gamma   90.00
#
_symmetry.space_group_name_H-M   'P 1'
#
loop_
_entity.id
_entity.type
_entity.pdbx_description
1 polymer ?
#
loop_
_entity_poly.entity_id
_entity_poly.type
_entity_poly.pdbx_seq_one_letter_code
_entity_poly.pdbx_strand_id
1 'polypeptide(L)'
;MKPITTILLSLIVLVLSCKVSEPETVKSTKKEITSLQISGIANATTTYDEPTKTYTITVPTGTNIKALTLALNLPTGATSVPATGSVLDFTNPIVCTITAEDGSTQKYTIRVVVQAAPKSSQKQLLSFSFDELNPVVKATINQTTFEITAEIPATANLKALKPNITLSDKASVSPTSGAAQDFTNAVKYTVTAEDGSKQEYAVTVKQVNQSTSTQIWDKAFGGSGSDGLGSMIATPDGGFLLGGGSRSRTSGNKTATNYGDFDNTNCWVVKINANGEMVWDKAFGGSGYNGDFLRSMIATSDGGFLLGGDLVLIN
;
A
#
# COMPACT_ATOMS: atom_id res chain seq x y z
N MET A 1 -85.20 -22.45 110.84
CA MET A 1 -84.00 -21.58 111.00
C MET A 1 -83.06 -21.85 109.83
N LYS A 2 -82.59 -20.78 109.17
CA LYS A 2 -81.51 -20.76 108.15
C LYS A 2 -80.19 -21.30 108.76
N PRO A 3 -79.22 -21.76 107.94
CA PRO A 3 -78.26 -20.80 107.36
C PRO A 3 -78.13 -20.88 105.83
N ILE A 4 -77.73 -19.75 105.29
CA ILE A 4 -77.46 -19.43 103.89
C ILE A 4 -76.07 -19.94 103.54
N THR A 5 -75.94 -20.68 102.43
CA THR A 5 -74.62 -21.07 101.90
C THR A 5 -74.37 -20.31 100.61
N THR A 6 -73.39 -19.42 100.66
CA THR A 6 -72.93 -18.55 99.57
C THR A 6 -72.26 -19.38 98.48
N ILE A 7 -72.79 -19.35 97.26
CA ILE A 7 -72.16 -19.97 96.08
C ILE A 7 -71.22 -18.93 95.47
N LEU A 8 -69.91 -19.20 95.53
CA LEU A 8 -68.87 -18.41 94.88
C LEU A 8 -68.76 -18.86 93.41
N LEU A 9 -69.20 -18.02 92.47
CA LEU A 9 -69.08 -18.29 91.03
C LEU A 9 -67.65 -17.97 90.59
N SER A 10 -66.82 -19.00 90.41
CA SER A 10 -65.46 -18.85 89.89
C SER A 10 -65.51 -18.66 88.37
N LEU A 11 -65.26 -17.43 87.91
CA LEU A 11 -65.17 -17.08 86.50
C LEU A 11 -63.80 -17.55 85.96
N ILE A 12 -63.76 -18.71 85.32
CA ILE A 12 -62.59 -19.16 84.55
C ILE A 12 -62.54 -18.31 83.28
N VAL A 13 -61.64 -17.32 83.25
CA VAL A 13 -61.28 -16.60 82.02
C VAL A 13 -60.37 -17.53 81.20
N LEU A 14 -60.94 -18.19 80.20
CA LEU A 14 -60.21 -18.93 79.19
C LEU A 14 -59.55 -17.90 78.24
N VAL A 15 -58.28 -17.58 78.48
CA VAL A 15 -57.49 -16.78 77.55
C VAL A 15 -57.21 -17.65 76.32
N LEU A 16 -58.09 -17.59 75.31
CA LEU A 16 -57.72 -18.02 73.97
C LEU A 16 -56.58 -17.10 73.52
N SER A 17 -55.36 -17.63 73.51
CA SER A 17 -54.26 -17.04 72.76
C SER A 17 -54.63 -17.12 71.27
N CYS A 18 -55.28 -16.08 70.77
CA CYS A 18 -55.24 -15.76 69.35
C CYS A 18 -53.77 -15.48 69.01
N LYS A 19 -53.04 -16.49 68.52
CA LYS A 19 -51.93 -16.23 67.61
C LYS A 19 -52.55 -15.56 66.40
N VAL A 20 -52.49 -14.23 66.35
CA VAL A 20 -52.54 -13.52 65.08
C VAL A 20 -51.35 -14.07 64.30
N SER A 21 -51.62 -14.94 63.34
CA SER A 21 -50.62 -15.33 62.35
C SER A 21 -50.19 -14.04 61.66
N GLU A 22 -48.90 -13.70 61.73
CA GLU A 22 -48.33 -12.65 60.90
C GLU A 22 -48.78 -12.88 59.45
N PRO A 23 -49.16 -11.84 58.68
CA PRO A 23 -49.51 -12.03 57.28
C PRO A 23 -48.31 -12.68 56.59
N GLU A 24 -48.50 -13.88 56.04
CA GLU A 24 -47.46 -14.51 55.23
C GLU A 24 -47.08 -13.53 54.12
N THR A 25 -45.83 -13.09 54.12
CA THR A 25 -45.32 -12.23 53.07
C THR A 25 -45.34 -13.03 51.76
N VAL A 26 -46.13 -12.56 50.79
CA VAL A 26 -46.19 -13.19 49.46
C VAL A 26 -44.82 -13.03 48.79
N LYS A 27 -44.10 -14.14 48.66
CA LYS A 27 -42.77 -14.19 48.06
C LYS A 27 -42.84 -13.97 46.55
N SER A 28 -41.89 -13.21 46.01
CA SER A 28 -41.81 -12.90 44.58
C SER A 28 -41.53 -14.16 43.74
N THR A 29 -42.20 -14.27 42.58
CA THR A 29 -42.01 -15.35 41.59
C THR A 29 -41.17 -14.93 40.38
N LYS A 30 -40.68 -13.67 40.35
CA LYS A 30 -39.98 -13.07 39.20
C LYS A 30 -38.58 -13.68 39.03
N LYS A 31 -38.26 -14.09 37.79
CA LYS A 31 -37.00 -14.78 37.43
C LYS A 31 -36.27 -14.14 36.24
N GLU A 32 -36.78 -13.04 35.72
CA GLU A 32 -36.21 -12.35 34.57
C GLU A 32 -34.91 -11.63 34.93
N ILE A 33 -33.89 -11.78 34.10
CA ILE A 33 -32.63 -11.04 34.26
C ILE A 33 -32.87 -9.62 33.75
N THR A 34 -32.75 -8.61 34.62
CA THR A 34 -33.04 -7.21 34.29
C THR A 34 -31.86 -6.51 33.61
N SER A 35 -30.63 -6.98 33.88
CA SER A 35 -29.43 -6.60 33.15
C SER A 35 -28.38 -7.70 33.25
N LEU A 36 -27.65 -7.91 32.16
CA LEU A 36 -26.57 -8.90 32.07
C LEU A 36 -25.41 -8.29 31.29
N GLN A 37 -24.23 -8.27 31.92
CA GLN A 37 -22.99 -7.72 31.39
C GLN A 37 -21.78 -8.56 31.84
N ILE A 38 -20.63 -8.35 31.22
CA ILE A 38 -19.33 -8.79 31.75
C ILE A 38 -18.63 -7.56 32.35
N SER A 39 -18.22 -7.64 33.61
CA SER A 39 -17.56 -6.51 34.28
C SER A 39 -16.24 -6.15 33.60
N GLY A 40 -16.01 -4.85 33.41
CA GLY A 40 -14.72 -4.33 32.94
C GLY A 40 -14.47 -4.46 31.44
N ILE A 41 -15.43 -4.96 30.65
CA ILE A 41 -15.29 -5.06 29.19
C ILE A 41 -16.07 -3.91 28.52
N ALA A 42 -15.33 -2.90 28.06
CA ALA A 42 -15.91 -1.81 27.28
C ALA A 42 -16.43 -2.32 25.91
N ASN A 43 -17.49 -1.69 25.39
CA ASN A 43 -18.09 -1.99 24.09
C ASN A 43 -18.62 -3.43 23.92
N ALA A 44 -18.81 -4.17 25.02
CA ALA A 44 -19.55 -5.41 24.96
C ALA A 44 -21.03 -5.14 24.64
N THR A 45 -21.62 -5.93 23.76
CA THR A 45 -23.05 -5.85 23.45
C THR A 45 -23.73 -7.16 23.83
N THR A 46 -24.96 -7.06 24.33
CA THR A 46 -25.75 -8.22 24.76
C THR A 46 -27.02 -8.29 23.92
N THR A 47 -27.27 -9.45 23.31
CA THR A 47 -28.54 -9.77 22.66
C THR A 47 -29.22 -10.91 23.40
N TYR A 48 -30.54 -10.94 23.38
CA TYR A 48 -31.34 -11.97 24.05
C TYR A 48 -32.28 -12.65 23.06
N ASP A 49 -32.26 -13.98 23.07
CA ASP A 49 -33.12 -14.85 22.28
C ASP A 49 -34.12 -15.56 23.21
N GLU A 50 -35.36 -15.08 23.21
CA GLU A 50 -36.42 -15.50 24.12
C GLU A 50 -36.85 -16.98 23.93
N PRO A 51 -37.06 -17.51 22.71
CA PRO A 51 -37.34 -18.93 22.47
C PRO A 51 -36.33 -19.89 23.09
N THR A 52 -35.03 -19.57 23.01
CA THR A 52 -33.95 -20.44 23.52
C THR A 52 -33.49 -20.05 24.92
N LYS A 53 -34.02 -18.96 25.49
CA LYS A 53 -33.57 -18.35 26.75
C LYS A 53 -32.06 -18.11 26.76
N THR A 54 -31.52 -17.66 25.62
CA THR A 54 -30.07 -17.48 25.43
C THR A 54 -29.69 -16.01 25.38
N TYR A 55 -28.77 -15.60 26.23
CA TYR A 55 -28.05 -14.33 26.12
C TYR A 55 -26.75 -14.56 25.34
N THR A 56 -26.52 -13.77 24.29
CA THR A 56 -25.24 -13.72 23.59
C THR A 56 -24.56 -12.40 23.88
N ILE A 57 -23.39 -12.45 24.49
CA ILE A 57 -22.53 -11.29 24.75
C ILE A 57 -21.42 -11.27 23.70
N THR A 58 -21.36 -10.23 22.88
CA THR A 58 -20.24 -10.00 21.96
C THR A 58 -19.21 -9.12 22.64
N VAL A 59 -17.98 -9.60 22.79
CA VAL A 59 -16.86 -8.88 23.40
C VAL A 59 -15.84 -8.44 22.34
N PRO A 60 -15.03 -7.39 22.58
CA PRO A 60 -14.03 -6.92 21.63
C PRO A 60 -13.01 -7.98 21.20
N THR A 61 -12.44 -7.82 20.01
CA THR A 61 -11.39 -8.71 19.48
C THR A 61 -10.21 -8.84 20.45
N GLY A 62 -9.73 -10.07 20.64
CA GLY A 62 -8.60 -10.38 21.53
C GLY A 62 -8.96 -10.50 23.01
N THR A 63 -10.23 -10.29 23.40
CA THR A 63 -10.68 -10.50 24.78
C THR A 63 -10.45 -11.96 25.19
N ASN A 64 -9.79 -12.17 26.33
CA ASN A 64 -9.64 -13.50 26.94
C ASN A 64 -10.95 -13.92 27.61
N ILE A 65 -11.64 -14.91 27.05
CA ILE A 65 -12.94 -15.37 27.55
C ILE A 65 -12.87 -16.48 28.62
N LYS A 66 -11.66 -16.89 29.03
CA LYS A 66 -11.46 -17.98 30.01
C LYS A 66 -11.62 -17.55 31.47
N ALA A 67 -11.61 -16.25 31.73
CA ALA A 67 -11.70 -15.71 33.08
C ALA A 67 -12.39 -14.34 33.02
N LEU A 68 -13.72 -14.34 32.94
CA LEU A 68 -14.54 -13.14 32.90
C LEU A 68 -15.49 -13.08 34.08
N THR A 69 -15.66 -11.90 34.66
CA THR A 69 -16.56 -11.68 35.79
C THR A 69 -17.98 -11.44 35.31
N LEU A 70 -18.89 -12.33 35.67
CA LEU A 70 -20.31 -12.22 35.35
C LEU A 70 -20.98 -11.15 36.21
N ALA A 71 -21.69 -10.20 35.61
CA ALA A 71 -22.49 -9.21 36.33
C ALA A 71 -23.98 -9.34 35.94
N LEU A 72 -24.80 -9.73 36.90
CA LEU A 72 -26.25 -9.83 36.78
C LEU A 72 -26.92 -8.81 37.68
N ASN A 73 -27.96 -8.16 37.15
CA ASN A 73 -28.98 -7.48 37.93
C ASN A 73 -30.26 -8.32 37.93
N LEU A 74 -30.79 -8.60 39.11
CA LEU A 74 -31.91 -9.52 39.32
C LEU A 74 -33.05 -8.82 40.10
N PRO A 75 -34.29 -9.32 40.00
CA PRO A 75 -35.39 -8.86 40.84
C PRO A 75 -35.08 -9.02 42.33
N THR A 76 -35.64 -8.16 43.17
CA THR A 76 -35.50 -8.24 44.62
C THR A 76 -35.87 -9.65 45.13
N GLY A 77 -35.00 -10.23 45.96
CA GLY A 77 -35.18 -11.57 46.54
C GLY A 77 -34.75 -12.74 45.64
N ALA A 78 -34.43 -12.50 44.36
CA ALA A 78 -33.93 -13.55 43.47
C ALA A 78 -32.41 -13.76 43.60
N THR A 79 -31.97 -15.00 43.37
CA THR A 79 -30.56 -15.41 43.37
C THR A 79 -30.17 -16.08 42.06
N SER A 80 -28.87 -16.19 41.78
CA SER A 80 -28.33 -16.83 40.57
C SER A 80 -27.25 -17.84 40.91
N VAL A 81 -27.17 -18.90 40.09
CA VAL A 81 -26.06 -19.85 40.08
C VAL A 81 -25.60 -20.04 38.63
N PRO A 82 -24.36 -19.65 38.27
CA PRO A 82 -23.35 -18.97 39.10
C PRO A 82 -23.80 -17.60 39.61
N ALA A 83 -23.27 -17.17 40.76
CA ALA A 83 -23.64 -15.90 41.36
C ALA A 83 -23.06 -14.70 40.60
N THR A 84 -23.75 -13.55 40.65
CA THR A 84 -23.18 -12.27 40.21
C THR A 84 -21.84 -12.01 40.92
N GLY A 85 -20.82 -11.58 40.17
CA GLY A 85 -19.43 -11.44 40.62
C GLY A 85 -18.54 -12.67 40.43
N SER A 86 -19.08 -13.81 39.97
CA SER A 86 -18.27 -15.01 39.72
C SER A 86 -17.33 -14.83 38.51
N VAL A 87 -16.08 -15.27 38.64
CA VAL A 87 -15.13 -15.38 37.51
C VAL A 87 -15.35 -16.73 36.84
N LEU A 88 -15.67 -16.72 35.54
CA LEU A 88 -16.07 -17.91 34.79
C LEU A 88 -15.30 -18.06 33.47
N ASP A 89 -15.20 -19.30 32.99
CA ASP A 89 -14.68 -19.65 31.67
C ASP A 89 -15.85 -19.80 30.68
N PHE A 90 -15.95 -18.86 29.74
CA PHE A 90 -16.97 -18.82 28.70
C PHE A 90 -16.51 -19.41 27.36
N THR A 91 -15.44 -20.23 27.34
CA THR A 91 -15.04 -20.99 26.16
C THR A 91 -16.18 -21.88 25.65
N ASN A 92 -17.04 -22.35 26.56
CA ASN A 92 -18.31 -23.00 26.25
C ASN A 92 -19.48 -22.18 26.84
N PRO A 93 -20.70 -22.28 26.27
CA PRO A 93 -21.88 -21.66 26.86
C PRO A 93 -22.12 -22.14 28.30
N ILE A 94 -22.46 -21.22 29.19
CA ILE A 94 -22.72 -21.49 30.60
C ILE A 94 -24.22 -21.44 30.85
N VAL A 95 -24.73 -22.37 31.64
CA VAL A 95 -26.12 -22.32 32.12
C VAL A 95 -26.17 -21.56 33.45
N CYS A 96 -26.92 -20.46 33.48
CA CYS A 96 -27.24 -19.72 34.69
C CYS A 96 -28.66 -20.08 35.15
N THR A 97 -28.80 -20.51 36.40
CA THR A 97 -30.09 -20.80 37.02
C THR A 97 -30.48 -19.66 37.95
N ILE A 98 -31.60 -19.00 37.65
CA ILE A 98 -32.20 -17.97 38.50
C ILE A 98 -33.23 -18.63 39.42
N THR A 99 -33.11 -18.41 40.72
CA THR A 99 -34.06 -18.88 41.74
C THR A 99 -34.77 -17.68 42.31
N ALA A 100 -36.10 -17.62 42.18
CA ALA A 100 -36.92 -16.58 42.76
C ALA A 100 -37.08 -16.76 44.28
N GLU A 101 -37.65 -15.77 44.96
CA GLU A 101 -37.84 -15.78 46.42
C GLU A 101 -38.77 -16.93 46.86
N ASP A 102 -39.75 -17.29 46.02
CA ASP A 102 -40.65 -18.44 46.21
C ASP A 102 -39.96 -19.81 46.03
N GLY A 103 -38.68 -19.84 45.62
CA GLY A 103 -37.91 -21.05 45.36
C GLY A 103 -38.08 -21.62 43.95
N SER A 104 -38.93 -21.04 43.11
CA SER A 104 -39.09 -21.47 41.72
C SER A 104 -37.88 -21.07 40.87
N THR A 105 -37.53 -21.87 39.86
CA THR A 105 -36.30 -21.66 39.07
C THR A 105 -36.55 -21.44 37.59
N GLN A 106 -35.65 -20.69 36.93
CA GLN A 106 -35.55 -20.56 35.47
C GLN A 106 -34.09 -20.72 35.04
N LYS A 107 -33.85 -21.43 33.93
CA LYS A 107 -32.51 -21.57 33.33
C LYS A 107 -32.37 -20.64 32.14
N TYR A 108 -31.20 -20.02 32.04
CA TYR A 108 -30.75 -19.20 30.92
C TYR A 108 -29.40 -19.70 30.43
N THR A 109 -29.16 -19.66 29.14
CA THR A 109 -27.85 -19.94 28.55
C THR A 109 -27.12 -18.62 28.32
N ILE A 110 -25.89 -18.49 28.80
CA ILE A 110 -25.02 -17.34 28.55
C ILE A 110 -23.92 -17.79 27.62
N ARG A 111 -23.88 -17.20 26.43
CA ARG A 111 -22.85 -17.42 25.41
C ARG A 111 -22.03 -16.16 25.26
N VAL A 112 -20.70 -16.27 25.34
CA VAL A 112 -19.80 -15.16 25.00
C VAL A 112 -19.17 -15.45 23.65
N VAL A 113 -19.18 -14.46 22.75
CA VAL A 113 -18.53 -14.52 21.44
C VAL A 113 -17.54 -13.38 21.32
N VAL A 114 -16.35 -13.67 20.79
CA VAL A 114 -15.34 -12.64 20.51
C VAL A 114 -15.60 -12.05 19.13
N GLN A 115 -15.66 -10.74 19.03
CA GLN A 115 -15.78 -10.02 17.77
C GLN A 115 -14.62 -10.40 16.84
N ALA A 116 -14.94 -10.76 15.60
CA ALA A 116 -13.94 -11.05 14.58
C ALA A 116 -13.08 -9.80 14.31
N ALA A 117 -11.78 -10.00 14.07
CA ALA A 117 -10.90 -8.92 13.69
C ALA A 117 -11.41 -8.22 12.41
N PRO A 118 -11.35 -6.88 12.32
CA PRO A 118 -11.77 -6.17 11.12
C PRO A 118 -10.89 -6.62 9.96
N LYS A 119 -11.54 -6.97 8.84
CA LYS A 119 -10.86 -7.32 7.60
C LYS A 119 -10.43 -6.07 6.85
N SER A 120 -9.27 -6.10 6.21
CA SER A 120 -8.78 -5.00 5.37
C SER A 120 -9.72 -4.76 4.18
N SER A 121 -10.00 -3.49 3.91
CA SER A 121 -10.77 -3.01 2.75
C SER A 121 -9.89 -2.48 1.61
N GLN A 122 -8.56 -2.55 1.79
CA GLN A 122 -7.56 -2.13 0.81
C GLN A 122 -7.57 -3.09 -0.40
N LYS A 123 -7.66 -2.52 -1.60
CA LYS A 123 -7.80 -3.23 -2.88
C LYS A 123 -7.12 -2.47 -4.02
N GLN A 124 -5.94 -1.92 -3.74
CA GLN A 124 -5.18 -1.15 -4.71
C GLN A 124 -4.23 -2.05 -5.50
N LEU A 125 -4.14 -1.80 -6.80
CA LEU A 125 -3.06 -2.31 -7.64
C LEU A 125 -1.90 -1.31 -7.60
N LEU A 126 -0.77 -1.72 -7.02
CA LEU A 126 0.37 -0.83 -6.72
C LEU A 126 1.39 -0.77 -7.84
N SER A 127 1.61 -1.88 -8.55
CA SER A 127 2.50 -1.95 -9.71
C SER A 127 1.97 -2.93 -10.75
N PHE A 128 2.31 -2.65 -12.00
CA PHE A 128 2.04 -3.51 -13.14
C PHE A 128 3.20 -3.38 -14.13
N SER A 129 3.90 -4.48 -14.41
CA SER A 129 5.05 -4.47 -15.32
C SER A 129 5.13 -5.73 -16.17
N PHE A 130 5.83 -5.63 -17.28
CA PHE A 130 6.19 -6.75 -18.15
C PHE A 130 7.71 -6.97 -18.05
N ASP A 131 8.11 -7.74 -17.06
CA ASP A 131 9.52 -7.96 -16.70
C ASP A 131 10.25 -8.85 -17.73
N GLU A 132 9.51 -9.64 -18.51
CA GLU A 132 10.06 -10.48 -19.59
C GLU A 132 10.43 -9.67 -20.86
N LEU A 133 10.06 -8.38 -20.94
CA LEU A 133 10.43 -7.51 -22.05
C LEU A 133 11.80 -6.84 -21.82
N ASN A 134 12.50 -6.53 -22.92
CA ASN A 134 13.76 -5.79 -22.89
C ASN A 134 13.67 -4.54 -23.80
N PRO A 135 13.72 -3.32 -23.24
CA PRO A 135 13.79 -3.02 -21.81
C PRO A 135 12.51 -3.43 -21.07
N VAL A 136 12.62 -3.63 -19.76
CA VAL A 136 11.47 -3.90 -18.89
C VAL A 136 10.46 -2.76 -19.01
N VAL A 137 9.20 -3.10 -19.27
CA VAL A 137 8.13 -2.11 -19.40
C VAL A 137 7.38 -1.99 -18.08
N LYS A 138 7.33 -0.80 -17.50
CA LYS A 138 6.49 -0.46 -16.35
C LYS A 138 5.25 0.30 -16.83
N ALA A 139 4.07 -0.16 -16.44
CA ALA A 139 2.83 0.50 -16.80
C ALA A 139 2.59 1.74 -15.91
N THR A 140 1.79 2.67 -16.43
CA THR A 140 1.25 3.80 -15.67
C THR A 140 -0.09 3.39 -15.08
N ILE A 141 -0.31 3.66 -13.79
CA ILE A 141 -1.54 3.32 -13.07
C ILE A 141 -2.23 4.61 -12.62
N ASN A 142 -3.47 4.82 -13.05
CA ASN A 142 -4.31 5.90 -12.56
C ASN A 142 -5.24 5.38 -11.47
N GLN A 143 -4.99 5.76 -10.21
CA GLN A 143 -5.79 5.31 -9.05
C GLN A 143 -7.17 5.97 -8.97
N THR A 144 -7.45 6.99 -9.78
CA THR A 144 -8.73 7.70 -9.83
C THR A 144 -9.63 7.14 -10.92
N THR A 145 -9.10 6.90 -12.12
CA THR A 145 -9.86 6.33 -13.25
C THR A 145 -9.82 4.81 -13.27
N PHE A 146 -8.93 4.19 -12.48
CA PHE A 146 -8.66 2.75 -12.46
C PHE A 146 -8.21 2.20 -13.83
N GLU A 147 -7.53 3.05 -14.60
CA GLU A 147 -6.94 2.68 -15.88
C GLU A 147 -5.45 2.40 -15.71
N ILE A 148 -4.98 1.38 -16.41
CA ILE A 148 -3.58 0.99 -16.48
C ILE A 148 -3.15 0.99 -17.93
N THR A 149 -2.10 1.73 -18.26
CA THR A 149 -1.59 1.86 -19.62
C THR A 149 -0.13 1.46 -19.72
N ALA A 150 0.21 0.69 -20.74
CA ALA A 150 1.58 0.29 -21.01
C ALA A 150 1.90 0.44 -22.50
N GLU A 151 3.12 0.90 -22.80
CA GLU A 151 3.65 0.97 -24.15
C GLU A 151 4.78 -0.05 -24.30
N ILE A 152 4.61 -1.01 -25.20
CA ILE A 152 5.55 -2.12 -25.43
C ILE A 152 6.19 -2.00 -26.83
N PRO A 153 7.35 -2.62 -27.10
CA PRO A 153 7.91 -2.66 -28.44
C PRO A 153 6.94 -3.24 -29.48
N ALA A 154 6.93 -2.69 -30.69
CA ALA A 154 6.10 -3.19 -31.80
C ALA A 154 6.36 -4.66 -32.17
N THR A 155 7.53 -5.20 -31.81
CA THR A 155 7.90 -6.61 -32.01
C THR A 155 7.37 -7.55 -30.91
N ALA A 156 6.90 -7.02 -29.77
CA ALA A 156 6.45 -7.83 -28.64
C ALA A 156 5.09 -8.49 -28.93
N ASN A 157 4.93 -9.76 -28.54
CA ASN A 157 3.69 -10.50 -28.75
C ASN A 157 2.62 -10.14 -27.69
N LEU A 158 1.55 -9.45 -28.11
CA LEU A 158 0.44 -9.07 -27.23
C LEU A 158 -0.37 -10.25 -26.67
N LYS A 159 -0.33 -11.42 -27.30
CA LYS A 159 -1.27 -12.52 -27.01
C LYS A 159 -0.91 -13.36 -25.78
N ALA A 160 0.28 -13.19 -25.24
CA ALA A 160 0.80 -14.05 -24.18
C ALA A 160 1.74 -13.30 -23.21
N LEU A 161 1.44 -12.04 -22.91
CA LEU A 161 2.23 -11.27 -21.95
C LEU A 161 1.89 -11.71 -20.52
N LYS A 162 2.91 -11.86 -19.68
CA LYS A 162 2.77 -12.22 -18.27
C LYS A 162 3.11 -11.01 -17.39
N PRO A 163 2.12 -10.33 -16.83
CA PRO A 163 2.38 -9.16 -16.01
C PRO A 163 2.81 -9.55 -14.58
N ASN A 164 3.83 -8.85 -14.09
CA ASN A 164 4.17 -8.83 -12.67
C ASN A 164 3.33 -7.74 -11.98
N ILE A 165 2.63 -8.11 -10.91
CA ILE A 165 1.63 -7.26 -10.25
C ILE A 165 1.85 -7.29 -8.74
N THR A 166 1.98 -6.11 -8.14
CA THR A 166 1.97 -5.94 -6.68
C THR A 166 0.68 -5.26 -6.23
N LEU A 167 0.12 -5.68 -5.10
CA LEU A 167 -1.16 -5.21 -4.57
C LEU A 167 -0.99 -4.63 -3.16
N SER A 168 -2.03 -3.95 -2.67
CA SER A 168 -2.16 -3.63 -1.25
C SER A 168 -2.19 -4.90 -0.38
N ASP A 169 -1.74 -4.78 0.86
CA ASP A 169 -1.67 -5.90 1.82
C ASP A 169 -2.97 -6.73 1.87
N LYS A 170 -2.78 -8.05 1.82
CA LYS A 170 -3.84 -9.08 1.85
C LYS A 170 -4.86 -9.06 0.71
N ALA A 171 -4.70 -8.17 -0.27
CA ALA A 171 -5.52 -8.21 -1.47
C ALA A 171 -5.08 -9.36 -2.40
N SER A 172 -6.00 -9.79 -3.25
CA SER A 172 -5.78 -10.75 -4.32
C SER A 172 -6.22 -10.16 -5.66
N VAL A 173 -5.73 -10.70 -6.78
CA VAL A 173 -6.06 -10.21 -8.12
C VAL A 173 -6.41 -11.36 -9.06
N SER A 174 -7.39 -11.14 -9.93
CA SER A 174 -7.75 -12.01 -11.04
C SER A 174 -7.86 -11.19 -12.33
N PRO A 175 -7.19 -11.55 -13.44
CA PRO A 175 -6.21 -12.64 -13.57
C PRO A 175 -5.03 -12.54 -12.59
N THR A 176 -4.47 -13.68 -12.18
CA THR A 176 -3.36 -13.73 -11.22
C THR A 176 -2.06 -13.21 -11.84
N SER A 177 -1.20 -12.60 -11.04
CA SER A 177 0.13 -12.18 -11.49
C SER A 177 0.91 -13.34 -12.12
N GLY A 178 1.63 -13.06 -13.20
CA GLY A 178 2.40 -14.05 -13.97
C GLY A 178 1.55 -14.92 -14.92
N ALA A 179 0.22 -14.84 -14.88
CA ALA A 179 -0.62 -15.53 -15.87
C ALA A 179 -0.48 -14.86 -17.24
N ALA A 180 -0.31 -15.66 -18.29
CA ALA A 180 -0.27 -15.14 -19.66
C ALA A 180 -1.65 -14.59 -20.03
N GLN A 181 -1.69 -13.39 -20.59
CA GLN A 181 -2.91 -12.72 -21.04
C GLN A 181 -2.76 -12.19 -22.47
N ASP A 182 -3.90 -12.10 -23.16
CA ASP A 182 -4.02 -11.49 -24.48
C ASP A 182 -4.47 -10.04 -24.36
N PHE A 183 -3.56 -9.11 -24.65
CA PHE A 183 -3.79 -7.67 -24.63
C PHE A 183 -4.04 -7.07 -26.01
N THR A 184 -4.47 -7.87 -26.99
CA THR A 184 -5.01 -7.32 -28.26
C THR A 184 -6.22 -6.43 -28.05
N ASN A 185 -6.94 -6.63 -26.93
CA ASN A 185 -7.98 -5.76 -26.41
C ASN A 185 -7.70 -5.43 -24.94
N ALA A 186 -8.44 -4.48 -24.38
CA ALA A 186 -8.32 -4.18 -22.96
C ALA A 186 -8.68 -5.38 -22.08
N VAL A 187 -7.86 -5.67 -21.08
CA VAL A 187 -8.07 -6.77 -20.13
C VAL A 187 -8.47 -6.20 -18.78
N LYS A 188 -9.53 -6.75 -18.19
CA LYS A 188 -9.98 -6.37 -16.84
C LYS A 188 -9.24 -7.17 -15.78
N TYR A 189 -8.75 -6.48 -14.77
CA TYR A 189 -8.20 -7.07 -13.55
C TYR A 189 -9.07 -6.69 -12.37
N THR A 190 -9.53 -7.68 -11.60
CA THR A 190 -10.32 -7.47 -10.39
C THR A 190 -9.44 -7.68 -9.18
N VAL A 191 -9.18 -6.62 -8.42
CA VAL A 191 -8.53 -6.68 -7.11
C VAL A 191 -9.60 -6.90 -6.04
N THR A 192 -9.44 -7.93 -5.21
CA THR A 192 -10.35 -8.28 -4.12
C THR A 192 -9.64 -8.10 -2.78
N ALA A 193 -10.20 -7.26 -1.91
CA ALA A 193 -9.73 -7.03 -0.54
C ALA A 193 -10.02 -8.22 0.39
N GLU A 194 -9.42 -8.23 1.58
CA GLU A 194 -9.68 -9.26 2.60
C GLU A 194 -11.15 -9.29 3.04
N ASP A 195 -11.81 -8.13 3.09
CA ASP A 195 -13.24 -7.99 3.39
C ASP A 195 -14.19 -8.47 2.27
N GLY A 196 -13.63 -8.83 1.10
CA GLY A 196 -14.37 -9.28 -0.08
C GLY A 196 -14.83 -8.17 -1.02
N SER A 197 -14.61 -6.90 -0.67
CA SER A 197 -14.87 -5.77 -1.56
C SER A 197 -13.93 -5.79 -2.77
N LYS A 198 -14.39 -5.31 -3.92
CA LYS A 198 -13.70 -5.45 -5.21
C LYS A 198 -13.46 -4.10 -5.89
N GLN A 199 -12.36 -4.02 -6.65
CA GLN A 199 -12.03 -2.91 -7.54
C GLN A 199 -11.63 -3.49 -8.91
N GLU A 200 -12.23 -2.97 -9.98
CA GLU A 200 -11.82 -3.31 -11.34
C GLU A 200 -10.81 -2.30 -11.86
N TYR A 201 -9.77 -2.79 -12.55
CA TYR A 201 -8.82 -2.01 -13.33
C TYR A 201 -8.90 -2.43 -14.79
N ALA A 202 -8.92 -1.45 -15.70
CA ALA A 202 -8.87 -1.68 -17.14
C ALA A 202 -7.43 -1.52 -17.64
N VAL A 203 -6.83 -2.59 -18.14
CA VAL A 203 -5.45 -2.59 -18.64
C VAL A 203 -5.46 -2.50 -20.17
N THR A 204 -4.85 -1.45 -20.71
CA THR A 204 -4.65 -1.26 -22.15
C THR A 204 -3.17 -1.26 -22.46
N VAL A 205 -2.75 -2.12 -23.39
CA VAL A 205 -1.37 -2.20 -23.84
C VAL A 205 -1.30 -1.76 -25.29
N LYS A 206 -0.39 -0.83 -25.61
CA LYS A 206 -0.16 -0.35 -26.97
C LYS A 206 1.23 -0.71 -27.42
N GLN A 207 1.34 -1.20 -28.65
CA GLN A 207 2.62 -1.36 -29.32
C GLN A 207 3.09 -0.01 -29.85
N VAL A 208 4.34 0.34 -29.56
CA VAL A 208 5.01 1.54 -30.06
C VAL A 208 6.30 1.13 -30.76
N ASN A 209 6.64 1.86 -31.82
CA ASN A 209 7.98 1.78 -32.40
C ASN A 209 8.92 2.42 -31.38
N GLN A 210 9.57 1.60 -30.56
CA GLN A 210 10.64 2.10 -29.71
C GLN A 210 11.74 2.62 -30.63
N SER A 211 11.83 3.94 -30.78
CA SER A 211 13.07 4.57 -31.22
C SER A 211 14.07 4.41 -30.09
N THR A 212 14.62 3.21 -29.92
CA THR A 212 15.86 3.06 -29.17
C THR A 212 16.88 3.87 -29.95
N SER A 213 17.25 5.05 -29.44
CA SER A 213 18.44 5.75 -29.93
C SER A 213 19.64 4.87 -29.53
N THR A 214 19.91 3.84 -30.31
CA THR A 214 21.08 3.00 -30.13
C THR A 214 22.29 3.89 -30.37
N GLN A 215 23.05 4.16 -29.31
CA GLN A 215 24.32 4.88 -29.44
C GLN A 215 25.22 4.09 -30.39
N ILE A 216 25.59 4.69 -31.51
CA ILE A 216 26.43 4.03 -32.51
C ILE A 216 27.89 4.03 -32.04
N TRP A 217 28.37 5.16 -31.49
CA TRP A 217 29.70 5.30 -30.89
C TRP A 217 29.78 6.57 -30.01
N ASP A 218 30.81 6.63 -29.17
CA ASP A 218 31.32 7.82 -28.47
C ASP A 218 32.83 7.90 -28.73
N LYS A 219 33.32 9.09 -29.04
CA LYS A 219 34.73 9.38 -29.36
C LYS A 219 35.14 10.71 -28.74
N ALA A 220 36.31 10.72 -28.11
CA ALA A 220 36.98 11.92 -27.65
C ALA A 220 38.20 12.20 -28.54
N PHE A 221 38.40 13.47 -28.91
CA PHE A 221 39.54 13.92 -29.70
C PHE A 221 40.27 15.04 -28.96
N GLY A 222 41.57 14.89 -28.76
CA GLY A 222 42.41 15.83 -28.03
C GLY A 222 43.79 15.29 -27.67
N GLY A 223 44.53 16.09 -26.91
CA GLY A 223 45.87 15.81 -26.42
C GLY A 223 46.04 16.13 -24.93
N SER A 224 47.25 16.50 -24.52
CA SER A 224 47.60 16.74 -23.12
C SER A 224 47.16 18.11 -22.58
N GLY A 225 46.73 19.02 -23.45
CA GLY A 225 46.22 20.35 -23.12
C GLY A 225 44.69 20.41 -23.10
N SER A 226 44.16 21.63 -23.06
CA SER A 226 42.71 21.85 -23.16
C SER A 226 42.27 21.84 -24.62
N ASP A 227 41.28 21.01 -24.94
CA ASP A 227 40.68 20.87 -26.26
C ASP A 227 39.17 21.07 -26.15
N GLY A 228 38.63 22.03 -26.89
CA GLY A 228 37.21 22.40 -26.82
C GLY A 228 36.57 22.40 -28.20
N LEU A 229 35.42 21.75 -28.33
CA LEU A 229 34.60 21.76 -29.53
C LEU A 229 33.81 23.07 -29.63
N GLY A 230 33.90 23.76 -30.77
CA GLY A 230 33.13 24.97 -31.08
C GLY A 230 32.03 24.75 -32.11
N SER A 231 32.26 23.87 -33.09
CA SER A 231 31.35 23.60 -34.19
C SER A 231 31.49 22.17 -34.68
N MET A 232 30.38 21.59 -35.15
CA MET A 232 30.34 20.28 -35.79
C MET A 232 29.36 20.33 -36.96
N ILE A 233 29.76 19.78 -38.11
CA ILE A 233 28.91 19.64 -39.30
C ILE A 233 29.02 18.23 -39.86
N ALA A 234 27.93 17.74 -40.45
CA ALA A 234 27.95 16.51 -41.24
C ALA A 234 28.69 16.75 -42.56
N THR A 235 29.41 15.74 -43.05
CA THR A 235 30.09 15.78 -44.35
C THR A 235 29.38 14.88 -45.37
N PRO A 236 29.44 15.20 -46.69
CA PRO A 236 28.71 14.43 -47.72
C PRO A 236 29.06 12.94 -47.81
N ASP A 237 30.23 12.54 -47.31
CA ASP A 237 30.70 11.16 -47.21
C ASP A 237 30.17 10.41 -45.97
N GLY A 238 29.19 10.98 -45.25
CA GLY A 238 28.54 10.36 -44.09
C GLY A 238 29.33 10.48 -42.78
N GLY A 239 30.45 11.21 -42.79
CA GLY A 239 31.23 11.55 -41.61
C GLY A 239 30.85 12.90 -40.99
N PHE A 240 31.75 13.42 -40.15
CA PHE A 240 31.62 14.75 -39.56
C PHE A 240 32.92 15.54 -39.64
N LEU A 241 32.79 16.85 -39.67
CA LEU A 241 33.88 17.79 -39.42
C LEU A 241 33.65 18.43 -38.06
N LEU A 242 34.63 18.30 -37.18
CA LEU A 242 34.67 18.88 -35.84
C LEU A 242 35.65 20.06 -35.86
N GLY A 243 35.35 21.14 -35.17
CA GLY A 243 36.21 22.30 -35.14
C GLY A 243 36.08 23.08 -33.84
N GLY A 244 37.18 23.61 -33.34
CA GLY A 244 37.21 24.38 -32.11
C GLY A 244 38.59 24.89 -31.77
N GLY A 245 38.93 24.96 -30.48
CA GLY A 245 40.23 25.43 -30.00
C GLY A 245 41.01 24.32 -29.30
N SER A 246 42.31 24.29 -29.52
CA SER A 246 43.24 23.34 -28.91
C SER A 246 44.47 24.04 -28.34
N ARG A 247 44.78 23.77 -27.07
CA ARG A 247 46.09 24.08 -26.44
C ARG A 247 47.04 22.88 -26.44
N SER A 248 46.66 21.81 -27.13
CA SER A 248 47.41 20.55 -27.15
C SER A 248 48.47 20.55 -28.25
N ARG A 249 49.72 20.25 -27.89
CA ARG A 249 50.73 19.79 -28.86
C ARG A 249 50.37 18.38 -29.36
N THR A 250 51.17 17.84 -30.27
CA THR A 250 51.02 16.46 -30.77
C THR A 250 51.10 15.46 -29.61
N SER A 251 49.92 14.98 -29.20
CA SER A 251 49.71 14.14 -28.02
C SER A 251 48.30 13.56 -28.05
N GLY A 252 48.04 12.49 -27.28
CA GLY A 252 46.75 11.80 -27.32
C GLY A 252 46.47 11.25 -28.73
N ASN A 253 45.35 11.64 -29.33
CA ASN A 253 45.02 11.30 -30.72
C ASN A 253 45.13 12.49 -31.67
N LYS A 254 45.60 13.65 -31.20
CA LYS A 254 45.85 14.83 -32.03
C LYS A 254 47.19 14.69 -32.75
N THR A 255 47.20 14.82 -34.08
CA THR A 255 48.41 14.70 -34.90
C THR A 255 48.89 16.03 -35.48
N ALA A 256 48.02 17.04 -35.55
CA ALA A 256 48.38 18.39 -35.95
C ALA A 256 49.22 19.09 -34.87
N THR A 257 50.29 19.77 -35.27
CA THR A 257 51.11 20.57 -34.37
C THR A 257 50.53 21.97 -34.22
N ASN A 258 50.45 22.47 -32.99
CA ASN A 258 50.08 23.86 -32.72
C ASN A 258 51.22 24.83 -33.10
N TYR A 259 50.85 26.03 -33.53
CA TYR A 259 51.71 27.17 -33.80
C TYR A 259 51.91 28.03 -32.55
N GLY A 260 53.15 28.47 -32.32
CA GLY A 260 53.53 29.32 -31.18
C GLY A 260 53.90 28.56 -29.90
N ASP A 261 53.92 29.30 -28.79
CA ASP A 261 54.33 28.81 -27.47
C ASP A 261 53.27 27.92 -26.81
N PHE A 262 53.67 27.22 -25.73
CA PHE A 262 52.86 26.18 -25.07
C PHE A 262 51.49 26.64 -24.55
N ASP A 263 51.31 27.94 -24.28
CA ASP A 263 50.06 28.49 -23.75
C ASP A 263 49.08 28.98 -24.83
N ASN A 264 49.44 28.87 -26.12
CA ASN A 264 48.61 29.37 -27.20
C ASN A 264 47.49 28.38 -27.57
N THR A 265 46.25 28.88 -27.68
CA THR A 265 45.14 28.13 -28.27
C THR A 265 45.19 28.30 -29.78
N ASN A 266 45.07 27.23 -30.55
CA ASN A 266 44.90 27.32 -32.00
C ASN A 266 43.55 26.75 -32.42
N CYS A 267 43.05 27.23 -33.56
CA CYS A 267 41.94 26.57 -34.23
C CYS A 267 42.35 25.15 -34.59
N TRP A 268 41.56 24.16 -34.19
CA TRP A 268 41.81 22.77 -34.52
C TRP A 268 40.58 22.17 -35.18
N VAL A 269 40.81 21.52 -36.34
CA VAL A 269 39.79 20.91 -37.18
C VAL A 269 40.08 19.42 -37.31
N VAL A 270 39.08 18.58 -37.06
CA VAL A 270 39.18 17.12 -37.13
C VAL A 270 38.11 16.62 -38.09
N LYS A 271 38.50 15.86 -39.12
CA LYS A 271 37.56 15.12 -39.96
C LYS A 271 37.47 13.68 -39.47
N ILE A 272 36.25 13.20 -39.26
CA ILE A 272 35.96 11.80 -38.88
C ILE A 272 35.07 11.13 -39.92
N ASN A 273 35.20 9.80 -40.07
CA ASN A 273 34.34 8.99 -40.92
C ASN A 273 33.02 8.62 -40.20
N ALA A 274 32.12 7.89 -40.89
CA ALA A 274 30.83 7.45 -40.35
C ALA A 274 30.93 6.56 -39.09
N ASN A 275 32.08 5.89 -38.89
CA ASN A 275 32.35 5.04 -37.73
C ASN A 275 32.98 5.83 -36.55
N GLY A 276 33.15 7.14 -36.70
CA GLY A 276 33.79 8.00 -35.70
C GLY A 276 35.31 7.84 -35.66
N GLU A 277 35.95 7.35 -36.72
CA GLU A 277 37.41 7.25 -36.79
C GLU A 277 38.00 8.51 -37.42
N MET A 278 39.11 9.01 -36.88
CA MET A 278 39.79 10.18 -37.43
C MET A 278 40.37 9.88 -38.80
N VAL A 279 40.00 10.70 -39.79
CA VAL A 279 40.56 10.68 -41.14
C VAL A 279 41.80 11.57 -41.21
N TRP A 280 41.70 12.78 -40.68
CA TRP A 280 42.80 13.73 -40.55
C TRP A 280 42.44 14.81 -39.53
N ASP A 281 43.46 15.52 -39.03
CA ASP A 281 43.30 16.74 -38.26
C ASP A 281 44.25 17.85 -38.73
N LYS A 282 43.84 19.11 -38.56
CA LYS A 282 44.60 20.30 -38.97
C LYS A 282 44.51 21.37 -37.90
N ALA A 283 45.64 21.99 -37.58
CA ALA A 283 45.69 23.18 -36.75
C ALA A 283 45.86 24.42 -37.63
N PHE A 284 45.22 25.52 -37.24
CA PHE A 284 45.29 26.83 -37.89
C PHE A 284 45.45 27.90 -36.81
N GLY A 285 46.31 28.88 -37.05
CA GLY A 285 46.53 29.95 -36.09
C GLY A 285 47.85 30.68 -36.30
N GLY A 286 48.08 31.69 -35.47
CA GLY A 286 49.31 32.49 -35.45
C GLY A 286 50.16 32.23 -34.20
N SER A 287 51.37 32.80 -34.15
CA SER A 287 52.23 32.81 -32.94
C SER A 287 51.87 33.90 -31.93
N GLY A 288 50.69 34.53 -32.05
CA GLY A 288 50.23 35.61 -31.17
C GLY A 288 49.73 35.11 -29.82
N TYR A 289 49.81 35.95 -28.77
CA TYR A 289 49.44 35.59 -27.40
C TYR A 289 47.92 35.56 -27.12
N ASN A 290 47.08 35.91 -28.10
CA ASN A 290 45.63 35.84 -28.02
C ASN A 290 45.15 34.64 -28.82
N GLY A 291 44.87 33.53 -28.13
CA GLY A 291 44.60 32.26 -28.77
C GLY A 291 43.44 32.27 -29.78
N ASP A 292 43.60 31.51 -30.84
CA ASP A 292 42.65 31.34 -31.92
C ASP A 292 41.58 30.31 -31.56
N PHE A 293 40.33 30.57 -31.94
CA PHE A 293 39.23 29.65 -31.70
C PHE A 293 38.23 29.62 -32.85
N LEU A 294 37.99 28.42 -33.37
CA LEU A 294 37.00 28.20 -34.42
C LEU A 294 35.59 28.17 -33.83
N ARG A 295 34.69 29.01 -34.36
CA ARG A 295 33.31 29.18 -33.86
C ARG A 295 32.26 28.56 -34.78
N SER A 296 32.51 28.57 -36.08
CA SER A 296 31.54 28.11 -37.07
C SER A 296 32.22 27.45 -38.25
N MET A 297 31.59 26.43 -38.80
CA MET A 297 32.00 25.77 -40.04
C MET A 297 30.78 25.53 -40.91
N ILE A 298 30.97 25.62 -42.23
CA ILE A 298 29.99 25.14 -43.20
C ILE A 298 30.71 24.34 -44.29
N ALA A 299 30.08 23.26 -44.75
CA ALA A 299 30.51 22.56 -45.96
C ALA A 299 30.05 23.34 -47.19
N THR A 300 30.92 23.44 -48.19
CA THR A 300 30.59 24.05 -49.48
C THR A 300 30.18 22.98 -50.49
N SER A 301 29.40 23.37 -51.50
CA SER A 301 28.84 22.44 -52.50
C SER A 301 29.90 21.80 -53.40
N ASP A 302 31.09 22.39 -53.49
CA ASP A 302 32.26 21.87 -54.19
C ASP A 302 33.11 20.88 -53.34
N GLY A 303 32.65 20.54 -52.14
CA GLY A 303 33.34 19.62 -51.23
C GLY A 303 34.40 20.28 -50.33
N GLY A 304 34.53 21.60 -50.39
CA GLY A 304 35.35 22.38 -49.46
C GLY A 304 34.65 22.70 -48.14
N PHE A 305 35.29 23.56 -47.34
CA PHE A 305 34.78 24.03 -46.06
C PHE A 305 35.11 25.51 -45.85
N LEU A 306 34.16 26.28 -45.34
CA LEU A 306 34.40 27.63 -44.84
C LEU A 306 34.45 27.60 -43.32
N LEU A 307 35.51 28.19 -42.77
CA LEU A 307 35.78 28.23 -41.33
C LEU A 307 35.71 29.68 -40.86
N GLY A 308 34.97 29.92 -39.77
CA GLY A 308 34.84 31.23 -39.14
C GLY A 308 35.18 31.16 -37.65
N GLY A 309 35.96 32.12 -37.17
CA GLY A 309 36.37 32.17 -35.77
C GLY A 309 37.26 33.38 -35.46
N ASP A 310 37.75 33.38 -34.24
CA ASP A 310 38.75 34.34 -33.77
C ASP A 310 40.09 33.86 -34.31
N LEU A 311 40.56 34.43 -35.43
CA LEU A 311 41.78 33.99 -36.11
C LEU A 311 42.74 35.16 -36.31
N VAL A 312 43.91 35.07 -35.68
CA VAL A 312 45.05 35.95 -35.89
C VAL A 312 45.98 35.30 -36.90
N LEU A 313 45.81 35.65 -38.18
CA LEU A 313 46.75 35.25 -39.23
C LEU A 313 47.96 36.18 -39.18
N ILE A 314 49.17 35.61 -39.08
CA ILE A 314 50.41 36.35 -39.32
C ILE A 314 50.80 36.05 -40.77
N ASN A 315 50.91 37.11 -41.58
CA ASN A 315 51.42 37.03 -42.96
C ASN A 315 52.93 36.74 -42.97
#